data_AF-A0A352N578-F1
#
_entry.id   AF-A0A352N578-F1
#
_cell.length_a   1.000
_cell.length_b   1.000
_cell.length_c   1.000
_cell.angle_alpha   90.00
_cell.angle_beta   90.00
_cell.angle_gamma   90.00
#
_symmetry.space_group_name_H-M   'P 1'
#
loop_
_entity.id
_entity.type
_entity.pdbx_description
1 polymer ?
#
loop_
_entity_poly.entity_id
_entity_poly.type
_entity_poly.pdbx_seq_one_letter_code
_entity_poly.pdbx_strand_id
1 'polypeptide(L)'
;MKRKILFNVFLIVLCSIILSSCETIPQPLPQLPLSEFSEAVSVTAENNMAAYAEIEKVHQDVELMKIVANFDNKGFKPDSVRPFFDSQALKVRKQVLDGLCLYSEKLSGISDGKQLEEFDEETRKLGASLQELNEGLMKSSFFRNTQMESSSVQVFSTAVNAIGRWIIEYKKDKAVRETIIGMNVNIRDICTLFMQDFGNPPDGMHKNPGGLRAQQWNQHDELMLLQDKFIGDNKNKMDPVAKKLEIEKLASLPMKQKEADAVLADMQNSFKRIRDIHDALAKDAVGEKQDYELMLKKLIAEGKRIGKFYKSVKN
;
A
#
# COMPACT_ATOMS: atom_id res chain seq x y z
N MET A 1 -38.63 -53.95 48.45
CA MET A 1 -37.29 -53.31 48.35
C MET A 1 -36.69 -53.20 46.94
N LYS A 2 -37.21 -53.86 45.88
CA LYS A 2 -36.60 -53.82 44.54
C LYS A 2 -36.95 -52.61 43.64
N ARG A 3 -37.94 -51.79 44.00
CA ARG A 3 -38.38 -50.62 43.19
C ARG A 3 -37.68 -49.29 43.50
N LYS A 4 -36.97 -49.17 44.63
CA LYS A 4 -36.25 -47.92 45.00
C LYS A 4 -34.81 -47.86 44.46
N ILE A 5 -34.25 -48.98 44.00
CA ILE A 5 -32.87 -49.02 43.49
C ILE A 5 -32.81 -48.65 42.00
N LEU A 6 -33.85 -48.92 41.21
CA LEU A 6 -33.87 -48.54 39.78
C LEU A 6 -34.00 -47.03 39.54
N PHE A 7 -34.61 -46.28 40.45
CA PHE A 7 -34.81 -44.83 40.26
C PHE A 7 -33.53 -44.01 40.52
N ASN A 8 -32.63 -44.50 41.37
CA ASN A 8 -31.36 -43.82 41.67
C ASN A 8 -30.26 -44.09 40.66
N VAL A 9 -30.33 -45.18 39.88
CA VAL A 9 -29.34 -45.45 38.83
C VAL A 9 -29.64 -44.63 37.56
N PHE A 10 -30.92 -44.35 37.28
CA PHE A 10 -31.28 -43.54 36.11
C PHE A 10 -30.98 -42.04 36.30
N LEU A 11 -31.00 -41.53 37.54
CA LEU A 11 -30.71 -40.13 37.83
C LEU A 11 -29.20 -39.82 37.84
N ILE A 12 -28.35 -40.81 38.11
CA ILE A 12 -26.88 -40.62 38.13
C ILE A 12 -26.28 -40.72 36.71
N VAL A 13 -26.91 -41.48 35.81
CA VAL A 13 -26.47 -41.58 34.40
C VAL A 13 -26.88 -40.35 33.57
N LEU A 14 -27.95 -39.63 33.94
CA LEU A 14 -28.38 -38.42 33.22
C LEU A 14 -27.61 -37.14 33.62
N CYS A 15 -26.94 -37.13 34.77
CA CYS A 15 -26.08 -36.00 35.20
C CYS A 15 -24.64 -36.06 34.65
N SER A 16 -24.27 -37.11 33.92
CA SER A 16 -22.89 -37.32 33.43
C SER A 16 -22.64 -36.85 31.99
N ILE A 17 -23.62 -36.19 31.34
CA ILE A 17 -23.52 -35.76 29.92
C ILE A 17 -23.34 -34.23 29.77
N ILE A 18 -23.34 -33.43 30.85
CA ILE A 18 -23.30 -31.95 30.75
C ILE A 18 -21.86 -31.37 30.81
N LEU A 19 -20.80 -32.18 30.89
CA LEU A 19 -19.43 -31.69 31.03
C LEU A 19 -18.51 -32.17 29.91
N SER A 20 -18.83 -31.88 28.65
CA SER A 20 -17.86 -31.99 27.53
C SER A 20 -18.21 -31.12 26.31
N SER A 21 -18.88 -29.99 26.51
CA SER A 21 -18.81 -28.88 25.56
C SER A 21 -18.05 -27.76 26.25
N CYS A 22 -16.72 -27.92 26.29
CA CYS A 22 -15.84 -26.75 26.30
C CYS A 22 -16.05 -26.09 24.93
N GLU A 23 -17.15 -25.33 24.79
CA GLU A 23 -17.17 -24.27 23.80
C GLU A 23 -15.97 -23.42 24.18
N THR A 24 -14.89 -23.56 23.41
CA THR A 24 -13.78 -22.63 23.46
C THR A 24 -14.40 -21.29 23.14
N ILE A 25 -14.76 -20.53 24.18
CA ILE A 25 -15.11 -19.12 24.06
C ILE A 25 -13.94 -18.54 23.27
N PRO A 26 -14.17 -18.04 22.04
CA PRO A 26 -13.08 -17.53 21.23
C PRO A 26 -12.40 -16.43 22.06
N GLN A 27 -11.14 -16.62 22.40
CA GLN A 27 -10.43 -15.62 23.19
C GLN A 27 -10.51 -14.27 22.47
N PRO A 28 -10.69 -13.13 23.13
CA PRO A 28 -10.67 -11.85 22.43
C PRO A 28 -9.38 -11.73 21.60
N LEU A 29 -9.49 -11.26 20.35
CA LEU A 29 -8.29 -10.95 19.56
C LEU A 29 -7.43 -9.97 20.37
N PRO A 30 -6.11 -10.14 20.42
CA PRO A 30 -5.27 -9.26 21.21
C PRO A 30 -5.35 -7.83 20.64
N GLN A 31 -5.61 -6.84 21.51
CA GLN A 31 -5.83 -5.44 21.14
C GLN A 31 -4.59 -4.77 20.52
N LEU A 32 -3.42 -5.04 21.11
CA LEU A 32 -2.14 -4.46 20.70
C LEU A 32 -1.81 -4.70 19.21
N PRO A 33 -1.90 -5.93 18.67
CA PRO A 33 -1.75 -6.21 17.25
C PRO A 33 -2.61 -5.37 16.29
N LEU A 34 -3.83 -4.99 16.68
CA LEU A 34 -4.73 -4.22 15.81
C LEU A 34 -4.36 -2.74 15.76
N SER A 35 -3.92 -2.18 16.89
CA SER A 35 -3.40 -0.81 16.94
C SER A 35 -2.08 -0.66 16.17
N GLU A 36 -1.15 -1.61 16.33
CA GLU A 36 0.10 -1.62 15.59
C GLU A 36 -0.12 -1.89 14.10
N PHE A 37 -1.10 -2.73 13.74
CA PHE A 37 -1.48 -2.93 12.34
C PHE A 37 -1.99 -1.64 11.72
N SER A 38 -2.85 -0.89 12.43
CA SER A 38 -3.33 0.40 11.98
C SER A 38 -2.19 1.41 11.80
N GLU A 39 -1.27 1.54 12.76
CA GLU A 39 -0.08 2.40 12.62
C GLU A 39 0.72 2.00 11.37
N ALA A 40 0.95 0.70 11.18
CA ALA A 40 1.75 0.18 10.08
C ALA A 40 1.12 0.47 8.71
N VAL A 41 -0.21 0.34 8.59
CA VAL A 41 -0.96 0.70 7.38
C VAL A 41 -0.85 2.19 7.10
N SER A 42 -1.08 3.05 8.10
CA SER A 42 -1.02 4.51 7.94
C SER A 42 0.39 4.97 7.53
N VAL A 43 1.44 4.47 8.18
CA VAL A 43 2.84 4.76 7.81
C VAL A 43 3.14 4.32 6.37
N THR A 44 2.64 3.16 5.95
CA THR A 44 2.81 2.68 4.58
C THR A 44 2.10 3.59 3.58
N ALA A 45 0.87 4.04 3.88
CA ALA A 45 0.12 4.96 3.03
C ALA A 45 0.80 6.33 2.90
N GLU A 46 1.28 6.91 3.99
CA GLU A 46 2.03 8.18 3.98
C GLU A 46 3.29 8.08 3.12
N ASN A 47 4.08 7.03 3.34
CA ASN A 47 5.30 6.82 2.58
C ASN A 47 5.00 6.55 1.10
N ASN A 48 3.88 5.90 0.78
CA ASN A 48 3.46 5.66 -0.60
C ASN A 48 3.12 6.99 -1.31
N MET A 49 2.44 7.90 -0.63
CA MET A 49 2.20 9.25 -1.16
C MET A 49 3.49 10.04 -1.37
N ALA A 50 4.48 9.86 -0.48
CA ALA A 50 5.80 10.44 -0.65
C ALA A 50 6.57 9.82 -1.85
N ALA A 51 6.41 8.52 -2.09
CA ALA A 51 6.96 7.85 -3.27
C ALA A 51 6.41 8.43 -4.58
N TYR A 52 5.09 8.64 -4.65
CA TYR A 52 4.47 9.26 -5.83
C TYR A 52 4.98 10.69 -6.06
N ALA A 53 5.14 11.48 -4.99
CA ALA A 53 5.71 12.82 -5.10
C ALA A 53 7.17 12.80 -5.62
N GLU A 54 7.97 11.84 -5.19
CA GLU A 54 9.36 11.71 -5.66
C GLU A 54 9.44 11.27 -7.13
N ILE A 55 8.59 10.34 -7.57
CA ILE A 55 8.50 9.95 -8.98
C ILE A 55 8.11 11.15 -9.86
N GLU A 56 7.14 11.93 -9.43
CA GLU A 56 6.72 13.17 -10.11
C GLU A 56 7.88 14.19 -10.17
N LYS A 57 8.65 14.34 -9.08
CA LYS A 57 9.83 15.21 -9.05
C LYS A 57 10.91 14.77 -10.05
N VAL A 58 11.26 13.48 -10.07
CA VAL A 58 12.23 12.94 -11.03
C VAL A 58 11.73 13.13 -12.47
N HIS A 59 10.42 13.04 -12.72
CA HIS A 59 9.85 13.37 -14.01
C HIS A 59 10.04 14.84 -14.40
N GLN A 60 9.77 15.75 -13.48
CA GLN A 60 9.97 17.18 -13.71
C GLN A 60 11.44 17.50 -14.00
N ASP A 61 12.38 16.85 -13.31
CA ASP A 61 13.81 16.97 -13.58
C ASP A 61 14.17 16.49 -15.00
N VAL A 62 13.59 15.38 -15.46
CA VAL A 62 13.76 14.88 -16.84
C VAL A 62 13.25 15.90 -17.85
N GLU A 63 12.02 16.39 -17.68
CA GLU A 63 11.41 17.35 -18.61
C GLU A 63 12.17 18.68 -18.64
N LEU A 64 12.66 19.14 -17.48
CA LEU A 64 13.53 20.30 -17.39
C LEU A 64 14.85 20.08 -18.13
N MET A 65 15.50 18.93 -17.95
CA MET A 65 16.75 18.60 -18.65
C MET A 65 16.56 18.50 -20.16
N LYS A 66 15.41 18.00 -20.63
CA LYS A 66 15.05 18.03 -22.07
C LYS A 66 14.97 19.45 -22.60
N ILE A 67 14.39 20.37 -21.83
CA ILE A 67 14.30 21.79 -22.18
C ILE A 67 15.70 22.39 -22.22
N VAL A 68 16.51 22.21 -21.17
CA VAL A 68 17.88 22.74 -21.10
C VAL A 68 18.71 22.25 -22.28
N ALA A 69 18.67 20.96 -22.58
CA ALA A 69 19.42 20.38 -23.70
C ALA A 69 18.98 20.89 -25.08
N ASN A 70 17.79 21.49 -25.20
CA ASN A 70 17.24 21.97 -26.48
C ASN A 70 16.90 23.47 -26.47
N PHE A 71 17.28 24.23 -25.45
CA PHE A 71 16.81 25.59 -25.23
C PHE A 71 17.18 26.52 -26.38
N ASP A 72 18.43 26.47 -26.84
CA ASP A 72 18.93 27.31 -27.94
C ASP A 72 18.16 27.09 -29.26
N ASN A 73 17.56 25.90 -29.44
CA ASN A 73 16.84 25.53 -30.66
C ASN A 73 15.32 25.70 -30.55
N LYS A 74 14.74 25.44 -29.36
CA LYS A 74 13.28 25.33 -29.17
C LYS A 74 12.69 26.34 -28.18
N GLY A 75 13.53 27.05 -27.41
CA GLY A 75 13.12 27.93 -26.32
C GLY A 75 12.42 27.19 -25.18
N PHE A 76 11.87 27.94 -24.23
CA PHE A 76 10.99 27.43 -23.18
C PHE A 76 9.53 27.52 -23.60
N LYS A 77 8.75 26.45 -23.37
CA LYS A 77 7.30 26.43 -23.56
C LYS A 77 6.64 25.99 -22.25
N PRO A 78 5.87 26.85 -21.57
CA PRO A 78 5.27 26.51 -20.27
C PRO A 78 4.47 25.20 -20.31
N ASP A 79 3.74 24.94 -21.40
CA ASP A 79 2.87 23.77 -21.53
C ASP A 79 3.61 22.48 -21.96
N SER A 80 4.94 22.52 -22.13
CA SER A 80 5.71 21.34 -22.52
C SER A 80 6.01 20.41 -21.36
N VAL A 81 5.96 20.89 -20.12
CA VAL A 81 6.16 20.06 -18.93
C VAL A 81 4.81 19.46 -18.54
N ARG A 82 4.68 18.15 -18.72
CA ARG A 82 3.48 17.41 -18.35
C ARG A 82 3.72 16.69 -17.03
N PRO A 83 2.68 16.50 -16.20
CA PRO A 83 2.83 15.69 -15.01
C PRO A 83 3.02 14.22 -15.38
N PHE A 84 3.78 13.50 -14.56
CA PHE A 84 3.95 12.06 -14.73
C PHE A 84 2.64 11.33 -14.47
N PHE A 85 2.02 11.64 -13.33
CA PHE A 85 0.73 11.09 -13.02
C PHE A 85 -0.40 11.98 -13.55
N ASP A 86 -1.40 11.32 -14.13
CA ASP A 86 -2.69 11.95 -14.32
C ASP A 86 -3.34 12.26 -12.95
N SER A 87 -3.94 13.45 -12.82
CA SER A 87 -4.57 13.88 -11.57
C SER A 87 -5.62 12.90 -11.04
N GLN A 88 -6.38 12.27 -11.94
CA GLN A 88 -7.37 11.25 -11.57
C GLN A 88 -6.68 9.98 -11.08
N ALA A 89 -5.57 9.58 -11.69
CA ALA A 89 -4.84 8.39 -11.28
C ALA A 89 -4.20 8.53 -9.87
N LEU A 90 -3.71 9.72 -9.51
CA LEU A 90 -3.26 10.00 -8.14
C LEU A 90 -4.44 10.03 -7.15
N LYS A 91 -5.55 10.65 -7.54
CA LYS A 91 -6.76 10.70 -6.71
C LYS A 91 -7.25 9.30 -6.35
N VAL A 92 -7.33 8.40 -7.34
CA VAL A 92 -7.74 7.01 -7.13
C VAL A 92 -6.78 6.28 -6.19
N ARG A 93 -5.45 6.39 -6.41
CA ARG A 93 -4.44 5.81 -5.52
C ARG A 93 -4.62 6.27 -4.08
N LYS A 94 -4.78 7.59 -3.88
CA LYS A 94 -4.99 8.17 -2.55
C LYS A 94 -6.27 7.65 -1.90
N GLN A 95 -7.39 7.66 -2.61
CA GLN A 95 -8.67 7.19 -2.06
C GLN A 95 -8.59 5.75 -1.57
N VAL A 96 -7.94 4.86 -2.33
CA VAL A 96 -7.77 3.45 -1.94
C VAL A 96 -6.89 3.33 -0.69
N LEU A 97 -5.81 4.12 -0.59
CA LEU A 97 -4.97 4.16 0.62
C LEU A 97 -5.74 4.70 1.83
N ASP A 98 -6.51 5.78 1.65
CA ASP A 98 -7.35 6.36 2.71
C ASP A 98 -8.38 5.34 3.20
N GLY A 99 -9.00 4.58 2.29
CA GLY A 99 -9.93 3.51 2.61
C GLY A 99 -9.26 2.38 3.42
N LEU A 100 -8.03 2.01 3.07
CA LEU A 100 -7.26 1.00 3.81
C LEU A 100 -6.87 1.49 5.21
N CYS A 101 -6.47 2.77 5.34
CA CYS A 101 -6.16 3.39 6.64
C CYS A 101 -7.41 3.39 7.52
N LEU A 102 -8.52 3.93 7.03
CA LEU A 102 -9.78 3.99 7.76
C LEU A 102 -10.27 2.61 8.19
N TYR A 103 -10.17 1.60 7.31
CA TYR A 103 -10.48 0.23 7.66
C TYR A 103 -9.65 -0.27 8.86
N SER A 104 -8.32 -0.09 8.80
CA SER A 104 -7.42 -0.53 9.86
C SER A 104 -7.62 0.22 11.19
N GLU A 105 -7.86 1.54 11.14
CA GLU A 105 -8.13 2.37 12.32
C GLU A 105 -9.40 1.93 13.04
N LYS A 106 -10.44 1.60 12.26
CA LYS A 106 -11.72 1.16 12.82
C LYS A 106 -11.61 -0.24 13.38
N LEU A 107 -10.87 -1.16 12.75
CA LEU A 107 -10.55 -2.45 13.39
C LEU A 107 -9.88 -2.26 14.75
N SER A 108 -8.90 -1.36 14.86
CA SER A 108 -8.26 -1.03 16.13
C SER A 108 -9.26 -0.46 17.14
N GLY A 109 -10.10 0.50 16.71
CA GLY A 109 -11.05 1.17 17.60
C GLY A 109 -12.15 0.25 18.16
N ILE A 110 -12.62 -0.74 17.38
CA ILE A 110 -13.56 -1.75 17.88
C ILE A 110 -12.92 -2.59 18.98
N SER A 111 -11.64 -2.94 18.79
CA SER A 111 -10.92 -3.78 19.76
C SER A 111 -10.66 -3.08 21.10
N ASP A 112 -10.52 -1.75 21.10
CA ASP A 112 -10.36 -0.93 22.30
C ASP A 112 -11.63 -0.82 23.16
N GLY A 113 -12.77 -1.37 22.72
CA GLY A 113 -14.05 -1.18 23.40
C GLY A 113 -14.52 0.28 23.42
N LYS A 114 -13.86 1.16 22.65
CA LYS A 114 -14.31 2.54 22.40
C LYS A 114 -15.66 2.44 21.70
N GLN A 115 -16.65 3.17 22.19
CA GLN A 115 -17.83 3.45 21.38
C GLN A 115 -17.34 4.19 20.14
N LEU A 116 -17.23 3.48 19.02
CA LEU A 116 -17.06 4.15 17.75
C LEU A 116 -18.32 4.98 17.53
N GLU A 117 -18.13 6.29 17.37
CA GLU A 117 -19.17 7.16 16.84
C GLU A 117 -19.61 6.59 15.49
N GLU A 118 -20.88 6.81 15.13
CA GLU A 118 -21.29 6.52 13.76
C GLU A 118 -20.37 7.26 12.81
N PHE A 119 -20.11 6.65 11.65
CA PHE A 119 -19.29 7.31 10.65
C PHE A 119 -19.86 8.69 10.33
N ASP A 120 -18.97 9.68 10.41
CA ASP A 120 -19.31 11.04 10.02
C ASP A 120 -19.56 11.13 8.51
N GLU A 121 -20.07 12.27 8.09
CA GLU A 121 -20.43 12.53 6.70
C GLU A 121 -19.23 12.36 5.75
N GLU A 122 -18.04 12.79 6.17
CA GLU A 122 -16.82 12.68 5.36
C GLU A 122 -16.38 11.23 5.18
N THR A 123 -16.52 10.41 6.22
CA THR A 123 -16.25 8.98 6.14
C THR A 123 -17.25 8.27 5.21
N ARG A 124 -18.54 8.62 5.29
CA ARG A 124 -19.56 8.07 4.36
C ARG A 124 -19.30 8.50 2.92
N LYS A 125 -18.87 9.74 2.69
CA LYS A 125 -18.45 10.23 1.35
C LYS A 125 -17.25 9.47 0.80
N LEU A 126 -16.27 9.14 1.64
CA LEU A 126 -15.16 8.27 1.24
C LEU A 126 -15.68 6.89 0.85
N GLY A 127 -16.54 6.28 1.67
CA GLY A 127 -17.18 5.00 1.38
C GLY A 127 -17.94 5.00 0.04
N ALA A 128 -18.74 6.03 -0.21
CA ALA A 128 -19.47 6.21 -1.47
C ALA A 128 -18.51 6.38 -2.66
N SER A 129 -17.47 7.22 -2.50
CA SER A 129 -16.44 7.40 -3.53
C SER A 129 -15.75 6.07 -3.87
N LEU A 130 -15.45 5.23 -2.87
CA LEU A 130 -14.85 3.91 -3.08
C LEU A 130 -15.79 2.93 -3.77
N GLN A 131 -17.10 3.01 -3.52
CA GLN A 131 -18.08 2.20 -4.23
C GLN A 131 -18.18 2.58 -5.72
N GLU A 132 -18.10 3.88 -6.02
CA GLU A 132 -18.20 4.44 -7.37
C GLU A 132 -16.92 4.29 -8.21
N LEU A 133 -15.79 3.93 -7.58
CA LEU A 133 -14.49 3.78 -8.25
C LEU A 133 -14.48 2.76 -9.41
N ASN A 134 -15.46 1.85 -9.49
CA ASN A 134 -15.52 0.76 -10.49
C ASN A 134 -15.46 1.24 -11.96
N GLU A 135 -16.27 2.23 -12.33
CA GLU A 135 -16.26 2.75 -13.71
C GLU A 135 -15.07 3.68 -14.00
N GLY A 136 -14.60 4.39 -12.97
CA GLY A 136 -13.46 5.29 -13.06
C GLY A 136 -12.13 4.54 -13.19
N LEU A 137 -11.95 3.42 -12.47
CA LEU A 137 -10.75 2.60 -12.47
C LEU A 137 -10.44 2.00 -13.85
N MET A 138 -11.46 1.44 -14.51
CA MET A 138 -11.35 0.88 -15.87
C MET A 138 -10.97 1.92 -16.94
N LYS A 139 -11.32 3.20 -16.71
CA LYS A 139 -11.02 4.31 -17.62
C LYS A 139 -9.77 5.10 -17.21
N SER A 140 -9.33 4.97 -15.96
CA SER A 140 -8.22 5.72 -15.40
C SER A 140 -6.88 5.20 -15.94
N SER A 141 -5.90 6.11 -16.03
CA SER A 141 -4.51 5.74 -16.28
C SER A 141 -3.85 5.02 -15.10
N PHE A 142 -4.60 4.71 -14.03
CA PHE A 142 -4.12 3.90 -12.91
C PHE A 142 -3.39 2.66 -13.42
N PHE A 143 -3.97 1.98 -14.42
CA PHE A 143 -3.43 0.77 -15.04
C PHE A 143 -2.74 0.99 -16.39
N ARG A 144 -2.75 2.19 -16.97
CA ARG A 144 -2.20 2.42 -18.33
C ARG A 144 -0.71 2.10 -18.43
N ASN A 145 -0.03 2.16 -17.30
CA ASN A 145 1.41 2.04 -17.14
C ASN A 145 1.85 0.65 -16.62
N THR A 146 0.89 -0.26 -16.43
CA THR A 146 1.08 -1.64 -15.97
C THR A 146 0.31 -2.57 -16.91
N GLN A 147 0.94 -3.58 -17.51
CA GLN A 147 0.20 -4.63 -18.23
C GLN A 147 -0.59 -5.48 -17.24
N MET A 148 -1.78 -5.00 -16.86
CA MET A 148 -2.70 -5.72 -16.02
C MET A 148 -3.81 -6.33 -16.85
N GLU A 149 -4.11 -7.60 -16.58
CA GLU A 149 -5.26 -8.26 -17.18
C GLU A 149 -6.56 -7.63 -16.67
N SER A 150 -7.57 -7.52 -17.54
CA SER A 150 -8.88 -6.96 -17.21
C SER A 150 -9.57 -7.67 -16.02
N SER A 151 -9.31 -8.98 -15.88
CA SER A 151 -9.72 -9.80 -14.73
C SER A 151 -9.20 -9.24 -13.40
N SER A 152 -7.96 -8.75 -13.37
CA SER A 152 -7.32 -8.21 -12.18
C SER A 152 -7.89 -6.84 -11.79
N VAL A 153 -8.31 -6.04 -12.77
CA VAL A 153 -9.00 -4.77 -12.51
C VAL A 153 -10.38 -4.98 -11.90
N GLN A 154 -11.12 -5.99 -12.37
CA GLN A 154 -12.44 -6.33 -11.82
C GLN A 154 -12.34 -6.85 -10.38
N VAL A 155 -11.36 -7.72 -10.10
CA VAL A 155 -11.06 -8.21 -8.75
C VAL A 155 -10.74 -7.04 -7.82
N PHE A 156 -9.86 -6.14 -8.25
CA PHE A 156 -9.51 -4.96 -7.47
C PHE A 156 -10.71 -4.05 -7.21
N SER A 157 -11.50 -3.72 -8.24
CA SER A 157 -12.67 -2.87 -8.04
C SER A 157 -13.66 -3.51 -7.08
N THR A 158 -13.81 -4.83 -7.10
CA THR A 158 -14.67 -5.55 -6.16
C THR A 158 -14.15 -5.40 -4.73
N ALA A 159 -12.84 -5.52 -4.54
CA ALA A 159 -12.21 -5.36 -3.24
C ALA A 159 -12.34 -3.93 -2.68
N VAL A 160 -12.12 -2.91 -3.52
CA VAL A 160 -12.30 -1.51 -3.14
C VAL A 160 -13.76 -1.18 -2.82
N ASN A 161 -14.69 -1.68 -3.64
CA ASN A 161 -16.12 -1.56 -3.39
C ASN A 161 -16.53 -2.25 -2.07
N ALA A 162 -15.89 -3.38 -1.73
CA ALA A 162 -16.12 -4.06 -0.45
C ALA A 162 -15.68 -3.20 0.75
N ILE A 163 -14.55 -2.49 0.67
CA ILE A 163 -14.19 -1.48 1.69
C ILE A 163 -15.25 -0.39 1.76
N GLY A 164 -15.68 0.16 0.62
CA GLY A 164 -16.70 1.21 0.59
C GLY A 164 -18.05 0.79 1.20
N ARG A 165 -18.54 -0.41 0.85
CA ARG A 165 -19.72 -1.02 1.49
C ARG A 165 -19.52 -1.25 2.96
N TRP A 166 -18.38 -1.78 3.37
CA TRP A 166 -18.11 -2.00 4.78
C TRP A 166 -18.13 -0.69 5.57
N ILE A 167 -17.55 0.39 5.04
CA ILE A 167 -17.62 1.73 5.63
C ILE A 167 -19.08 2.20 5.74
N ILE A 168 -19.88 2.07 4.68
CA ILE A 168 -21.28 2.56 4.70
C ILE A 168 -22.19 1.73 5.62
N GLU A 169 -22.04 0.41 5.59
CA GLU A 169 -22.92 -0.55 6.26
C GLU A 169 -22.45 -0.93 7.67
N TYR A 170 -21.34 -0.36 8.13
CA TYR A 170 -20.77 -0.68 9.42
C TYR A 170 -21.81 -0.48 10.54
N LYS A 171 -22.02 -1.54 11.30
CA LYS A 171 -22.83 -1.54 12.52
C LYS A 171 -21.94 -1.87 13.70
N LYS A 172 -22.17 -1.20 14.82
CA LYS A 172 -21.39 -1.34 16.07
C LYS A 172 -21.33 -2.79 16.59
N ASP A 173 -22.33 -3.60 16.23
CA ASP A 173 -22.50 -4.96 16.76
C ASP A 173 -21.77 -6.06 15.96
N LYS A 174 -21.09 -5.74 14.84
CA LYS A 174 -20.32 -6.74 14.09
C LYS A 174 -19.05 -7.12 14.84
N ALA A 175 -18.82 -8.43 15.01
CA ALA A 175 -17.62 -8.92 15.66
C ALA A 175 -16.37 -8.60 14.82
N VAL A 176 -15.30 -8.10 15.47
CA VAL A 176 -14.00 -7.82 14.83
C VAL A 176 -13.48 -9.02 14.04
N ARG A 177 -13.63 -10.22 14.60
CA ARG A 177 -13.26 -11.50 13.98
C ARG A 177 -13.97 -11.71 12.64
N GLU A 178 -15.29 -11.52 12.60
CA GLU A 178 -16.09 -11.66 11.37
C GLU A 178 -15.67 -10.65 10.30
N THR A 179 -15.36 -9.42 10.72
CA THR A 179 -14.88 -8.38 9.81
C THR A 179 -13.54 -8.76 9.20
N ILE A 180 -12.56 -9.17 10.01
CA ILE A 180 -11.22 -9.57 9.54
C ILE A 180 -11.32 -10.76 8.58
N ILE A 181 -12.10 -11.80 8.94
CA ILE A 181 -12.30 -12.97 8.08
C ILE A 181 -12.96 -12.57 6.76
N GLY A 182 -14.06 -11.82 6.82
CA GLY A 182 -14.84 -11.42 5.65
C GLY A 182 -14.10 -10.46 4.70
N MET A 183 -13.18 -9.65 5.22
CA MET A 183 -12.40 -8.70 4.42
C MET A 183 -11.08 -9.27 3.92
N ASN A 184 -10.64 -10.44 4.39
CA ASN A 184 -9.28 -10.93 4.13
C ASN A 184 -8.94 -11.04 2.64
N VAL A 185 -9.85 -11.56 1.82
CA VAL A 185 -9.67 -11.63 0.37
C VAL A 185 -9.55 -10.23 -0.25
N ASN A 186 -10.39 -9.29 0.16
CA ASN A 186 -10.37 -7.92 -0.36
C ASN A 186 -9.05 -7.19 -0.01
N ILE A 187 -8.57 -7.35 1.23
CA ILE A 187 -7.28 -6.76 1.64
C ILE A 187 -6.11 -7.38 0.88
N ARG A 188 -6.16 -8.70 0.65
CA ARG A 188 -5.17 -9.41 -0.17
C ARG A 188 -5.14 -8.87 -1.59
N ASP A 189 -6.30 -8.68 -2.20
CA ASP A 189 -6.41 -8.19 -3.58
C ASP A 189 -5.92 -6.75 -3.72
N ILE A 190 -6.26 -5.87 -2.78
CA ILE A 190 -5.78 -4.48 -2.73
C ILE A 190 -4.26 -4.43 -2.58
N CYS A 191 -3.69 -5.18 -1.63
CA CYS A 191 -2.24 -5.22 -1.43
C CYS A 191 -1.53 -5.80 -2.66
N THR A 192 -2.12 -6.82 -3.30
CA THR A 192 -1.59 -7.40 -4.54
C THR A 192 -1.57 -6.38 -5.67
N LEU A 193 -2.61 -5.55 -5.76
CA LEU A 193 -2.62 -4.47 -6.72
C LEU A 193 -1.48 -3.48 -6.50
N PHE A 194 -1.29 -2.97 -5.29
CA PHE A 194 -0.20 -2.04 -5.03
C PHE A 194 1.16 -2.68 -5.33
N MET A 195 1.34 -3.97 -5.02
CA MET A 195 2.56 -4.68 -5.40
C MET A 195 2.77 -4.73 -6.93
N GLN A 196 1.70 -4.87 -7.71
CA GLN A 196 1.75 -4.83 -9.18
C GLN A 196 1.97 -3.41 -9.72
N ASP A 197 1.39 -2.38 -9.08
CA ASP A 197 1.59 -0.97 -9.42
C ASP A 197 3.08 -0.58 -9.33
N PHE A 198 3.76 -1.01 -8.26
CA PHE A 198 5.21 -0.86 -8.15
C PHE A 198 5.97 -1.66 -9.20
N GLY A 199 5.58 -2.92 -9.44
CA GLY A 199 6.16 -3.76 -10.47
C GLY A 199 7.62 -4.12 -10.20
N ASN A 200 8.42 -4.24 -11.27
CA ASN A 200 9.83 -4.66 -11.21
C ASN A 200 10.72 -3.74 -12.07
N PRO A 201 11.98 -3.50 -11.68
CA PRO A 201 12.90 -2.69 -12.45
C PRO A 201 13.46 -3.44 -13.67
N PRO A 202 13.97 -2.74 -14.68
CA PRO A 202 14.71 -3.30 -15.82
C PRO A 202 16.17 -3.62 -15.44
N ASP A 203 16.38 -4.37 -14.37
CA ASP A 203 17.71 -4.68 -13.83
C ASP A 203 18.40 -5.91 -14.47
N GLY A 204 17.75 -6.53 -15.46
CA GLY A 204 18.21 -7.75 -16.11
C GLY A 204 18.04 -9.04 -15.27
N MET A 205 17.57 -8.93 -14.02
CA MET A 205 17.25 -10.07 -13.16
C MET A 205 15.76 -10.43 -13.24
N HIS A 206 14.89 -9.43 -13.43
CA HIS A 206 13.45 -9.64 -13.54
C HIS A 206 13.01 -9.90 -14.98
N LYS A 207 12.23 -10.98 -15.20
CA LYS A 207 11.77 -11.40 -16.54
C LYS A 207 10.78 -10.42 -17.19
N ASN A 208 10.03 -9.68 -16.38
CA ASN A 208 8.97 -8.76 -16.82
C ASN A 208 9.12 -7.41 -16.08
N PRO A 209 10.03 -6.53 -16.53
CA PRO A 209 10.10 -5.18 -15.99
C PRO A 209 8.83 -4.39 -16.32
N GLY A 210 8.35 -3.60 -15.36
CA GLY A 210 7.11 -2.84 -15.49
C GLY A 210 6.73 -2.10 -14.22
N GLY A 211 5.65 -1.32 -14.26
CA GLY A 211 5.19 -0.51 -13.13
C GLY A 211 6.11 0.67 -12.80
N LEU A 212 5.88 1.25 -11.64
CA LEU A 212 6.55 2.47 -11.19
C LEU A 212 8.06 2.30 -11.02
N ARG A 213 8.53 1.13 -10.60
CA ARG A 213 9.97 0.83 -10.48
C ARG A 213 10.67 0.90 -11.83
N ALA A 214 10.07 0.31 -12.88
CA ALA A 214 10.63 0.42 -14.22
C ALA A 214 10.57 1.84 -14.79
N GLN A 215 9.46 2.56 -14.55
CA GLN A 215 9.34 3.94 -15.02
C GLN A 215 10.37 4.86 -14.37
N GLN A 216 10.53 4.80 -13.05
CA GLN A 216 11.52 5.62 -12.35
C GLN A 216 12.95 5.25 -12.77
N TRP A 217 13.23 3.97 -12.98
CA TRP A 217 14.52 3.53 -13.50
C TRP A 217 14.83 4.15 -14.86
N ASN A 218 13.89 4.05 -15.80
CA ASN A 218 14.03 4.62 -17.15
C ASN A 218 14.19 6.15 -17.13
N GLN A 219 13.53 6.85 -16.20
CA GLN A 219 13.69 8.29 -16.03
C GLN A 219 15.11 8.64 -15.57
N HIS A 220 15.70 7.86 -14.67
CA HIS A 220 17.10 8.04 -14.31
C HIS A 220 18.06 7.75 -15.47
N ASP A 221 17.78 6.72 -16.28
CA ASP A 221 18.55 6.45 -17.50
C ASP A 221 18.48 7.65 -18.46
N GLU A 222 17.28 8.22 -18.63
CA GLU A 222 17.09 9.41 -19.45
C GLU A 222 17.83 10.64 -18.88
N LEU A 223 17.81 10.86 -17.56
CA LEU A 223 18.62 11.91 -16.92
C LEU A 223 20.12 11.72 -17.19
N MET A 224 20.63 10.50 -17.12
CA MET A 224 22.04 10.22 -17.41
C MET A 224 22.40 10.58 -18.85
N LEU A 225 21.57 10.18 -19.81
CA LEU A 225 21.78 10.49 -21.23
C LEU A 225 21.68 12.00 -21.51
N LEU A 226 20.70 12.69 -20.93
CA LEU A 226 20.52 14.13 -21.10
C LEU A 226 21.67 14.92 -20.48
N GLN A 227 22.14 14.51 -19.30
CA GLN A 227 23.27 15.14 -18.62
C GLN A 227 24.58 14.91 -19.39
N ASP A 228 24.85 13.69 -19.86
CA ASP A 228 26.01 13.40 -20.70
C ASP A 228 25.99 14.21 -22.00
N LYS A 229 24.81 14.27 -22.67
CA LYS A 229 24.61 15.11 -23.85
C LYS A 229 24.88 16.58 -23.57
N PHE A 230 24.34 17.12 -22.47
CA PHE A 230 24.57 18.52 -22.08
C PHE A 230 26.06 18.83 -21.90
N ILE A 231 26.80 17.94 -21.22
CA ILE A 231 28.25 18.07 -21.04
C ILE A 231 28.96 18.01 -22.40
N GLY A 232 28.58 17.07 -23.26
CA GLY A 232 29.15 16.90 -24.60
C GLY A 232 28.97 18.13 -25.49
N ASP A 233 27.74 18.67 -25.54
CA ASP A 233 27.37 19.83 -26.37
C ASP A 233 28.02 21.14 -25.85
N ASN A 234 28.31 21.22 -24.55
CA ASN A 234 28.89 22.41 -23.92
C ASN A 234 30.37 22.27 -23.52
N LYS A 235 31.04 21.17 -23.90
CA LYS A 235 32.42 20.86 -23.45
C LYS A 235 33.47 21.93 -23.73
N ASN A 236 33.24 22.77 -24.76
CA ASN A 236 34.12 23.87 -25.15
C ASN A 236 33.67 25.23 -24.62
N LYS A 237 32.48 25.30 -24.01
CA LYS A 237 31.86 26.53 -23.49
C LYS A 237 31.93 26.62 -21.96
N MET A 238 32.10 25.48 -21.28
CA MET A 238 32.22 25.41 -19.82
C MET A 238 33.65 25.64 -19.37
N ASP A 239 33.84 26.44 -18.32
CA ASP A 239 35.10 26.49 -17.60
C ASP A 239 35.35 25.17 -16.82
N PRO A 240 36.59 24.91 -16.34
CA PRO A 240 36.91 23.67 -15.64
C PRO A 240 36.09 23.40 -14.38
N VAL A 241 35.67 24.43 -13.64
CA VAL A 241 34.89 24.28 -12.41
C VAL A 241 33.46 23.89 -12.75
N ALA A 242 32.82 24.58 -13.70
CA ALA A 242 31.50 24.23 -14.20
C ALA A 242 31.49 22.80 -14.78
N LYS A 243 32.49 22.45 -15.59
CA LYS A 243 32.61 21.11 -16.15
C LYS A 243 32.74 20.03 -15.08
N LYS A 244 33.52 20.29 -14.02
CA LYS A 244 33.65 19.37 -12.88
C LYS A 244 32.30 19.15 -12.20
N LEU A 245 31.55 20.21 -11.91
CA LEU A 245 30.24 20.13 -11.26
C LEU A 245 29.23 19.32 -12.09
N GLU A 246 29.20 19.52 -13.41
CA GLU A 246 28.30 18.77 -14.28
C GLU A 246 28.68 17.28 -14.37
N ILE A 247 29.97 16.95 -14.34
CA ILE A 247 30.45 15.56 -14.28
C ILE A 247 30.10 14.92 -12.92
N GLU A 248 30.24 15.65 -11.82
CA GLU A 248 29.86 15.16 -10.49
C GLU A 248 28.36 14.85 -10.41
N LYS A 249 27.51 15.69 -11.03
CA LYS A 249 26.07 15.39 -11.18
C LYS A 249 25.86 14.08 -11.93
N LEU A 250 26.47 13.92 -13.11
CA LEU A 250 26.36 12.70 -13.93
C LEU A 250 26.80 11.46 -13.14
N ALA A 251 27.93 11.54 -12.44
CA ALA A 251 28.47 10.44 -11.64
C ALA A 251 27.57 10.03 -10.46
N SER A 252 26.73 10.94 -9.96
CA SER A 252 25.80 10.66 -8.86
C SER A 252 24.52 9.94 -9.29
N LEU A 253 24.11 10.07 -10.56
CA LEU A 253 22.82 9.58 -11.05
C LEU A 253 22.64 8.06 -10.96
N PRO A 254 23.64 7.20 -11.28
CA PRO A 254 23.50 5.75 -11.12
C PRO A 254 23.25 5.33 -9.66
N MET A 255 23.86 6.03 -8.69
CA MET A 255 23.65 5.75 -7.28
C MET A 255 22.24 6.14 -6.84
N LYS A 256 21.77 7.33 -7.24
CA LYS A 256 20.40 7.80 -6.99
C LYS A 256 19.35 6.86 -7.56
N GLN A 257 19.57 6.34 -8.77
CA GLN A 257 18.69 5.36 -9.41
C GLN A 257 18.53 4.09 -8.56
N LYS A 258 19.65 3.51 -8.08
CA LYS A 258 19.64 2.31 -7.25
C LYS A 258 19.00 2.55 -5.89
N GLU A 259 19.26 3.70 -5.27
CA GLU A 259 18.65 4.08 -3.99
C GLU A 259 17.14 4.25 -4.14
N ALA A 260 16.69 4.93 -5.20
CA ALA A 260 15.27 5.10 -5.50
C ALA A 260 14.57 3.75 -5.73
N ASP A 261 15.16 2.87 -6.56
CA ASP A 261 14.58 1.54 -6.80
C ASP A 261 14.51 0.70 -5.52
N ALA A 262 15.56 0.71 -4.69
CA ALA A 262 15.57 -0.02 -3.43
C ALA A 262 14.42 0.43 -2.51
N VAL A 263 14.18 1.74 -2.41
CA VAL A 263 13.09 2.28 -1.59
C VAL A 263 11.71 1.92 -2.16
N LEU A 264 11.53 1.95 -3.49
CA LEU A 264 10.30 1.47 -4.12
C LEU A 264 10.10 -0.06 -3.91
N ALA A 265 11.17 -0.84 -3.91
CA ALA A 265 11.12 -2.27 -3.59
C ALA A 265 10.68 -2.51 -2.14
N ASP A 266 11.18 -1.71 -1.21
CA ASP A 266 10.79 -1.75 0.20
C ASP A 266 9.33 -1.33 0.40
N MET A 267 8.85 -0.38 -0.40
CA MET A 267 7.43 -0.02 -0.44
C MET A 267 6.55 -1.17 -0.91
N GLN A 268 6.93 -1.81 -2.03
CA GLN A 268 6.28 -3.01 -2.54
C GLN A 268 6.24 -4.13 -1.47
N ASN A 269 7.34 -4.32 -0.75
CA ASN A 269 7.42 -5.27 0.37
C ASN A 269 6.52 -4.89 1.55
N SER A 270 6.31 -3.60 1.81
CA SER A 270 5.41 -3.13 2.87
C SER A 270 3.97 -3.59 2.62
N PHE A 271 3.47 -3.50 1.38
CA PHE A 271 2.15 -4.05 1.01
C PHE A 271 2.09 -5.57 1.12
N LYS A 272 3.16 -6.28 0.77
CA LYS A 272 3.26 -7.73 1.02
C LYS A 272 3.10 -8.04 2.50
N ARG A 273 3.79 -7.30 3.37
CA ARG A 273 3.71 -7.49 4.84
C ARG A 273 2.33 -7.14 5.39
N ILE A 274 1.68 -6.07 4.93
CA ILE A 274 0.30 -5.74 5.33
C ILE A 274 -0.63 -6.91 5.02
N ARG A 275 -0.55 -7.47 3.80
CA ARG A 275 -1.30 -8.67 3.43
C ARG A 275 -0.98 -9.84 4.36
N ASP A 276 0.29 -10.15 4.56
CA ASP A 276 0.70 -11.31 5.35
C ASP A 276 0.26 -11.18 6.83
N ILE A 277 0.28 -9.95 7.38
CA ILE A 277 -0.23 -9.65 8.74
C ILE A 277 -1.75 -9.82 8.78
N HIS A 278 -2.48 -9.30 7.78
CA HIS A 278 -3.93 -9.44 7.75
C HIS A 278 -4.38 -10.91 7.59
N ASP A 279 -3.66 -11.68 6.76
CA ASP A 279 -3.85 -13.14 6.65
C ASP A 279 -3.62 -13.84 7.99
N ALA A 280 -2.60 -13.43 8.74
CA ALA A 280 -2.33 -13.94 10.08
C ALA A 280 -3.47 -13.59 11.05
N LEU A 281 -3.97 -12.35 11.03
CA LEU A 281 -5.10 -11.91 11.87
C LEU A 281 -6.37 -12.73 11.55
N ALA A 282 -6.62 -13.04 10.29
CA ALA A 282 -7.74 -13.88 9.88
C ALA A 282 -7.61 -15.33 10.39
N LYS A 283 -6.40 -15.87 10.43
CA LYS A 283 -6.11 -17.18 11.04
C LYS A 283 -6.30 -17.18 12.56
N ASP A 284 -5.85 -16.13 13.25
CA ASP A 284 -6.09 -15.98 14.69
C ASP A 284 -7.58 -15.92 15.04
N ALA A 285 -8.34 -15.24 14.18
CA ALA A 285 -9.78 -15.08 14.32
C ALA A 285 -10.54 -16.41 14.29
N VAL A 286 -9.92 -17.49 13.78
CA VAL A 286 -10.45 -18.86 13.81
C VAL A 286 -9.69 -19.81 14.75
N GLY A 287 -8.75 -19.29 15.56
CA GLY A 287 -8.06 -20.02 16.63
C GLY A 287 -6.65 -20.52 16.30
N GLU A 288 -6.08 -20.15 15.15
CA GLU A 288 -4.72 -20.49 14.76
C GLU A 288 -3.71 -19.41 15.23
N LYS A 289 -3.01 -19.65 16.35
CA LYS A 289 -1.99 -18.74 16.88
C LYS A 289 -0.90 -18.43 15.84
N GLN A 290 -0.58 -17.16 15.65
CA GLN A 290 0.56 -16.69 14.85
C GLN A 290 1.47 -15.76 15.66
N ASP A 291 2.66 -15.50 15.14
CA ASP A 291 3.62 -14.52 15.69
C ASP A 291 3.48 -13.16 15.00
N TYR A 292 2.47 -12.37 15.41
CA TYR A 292 2.19 -11.05 14.84
C TYR A 292 3.21 -9.99 15.27
N GLU A 293 3.73 -10.11 16.49
CA GLU A 293 4.62 -9.11 17.11
C GLU A 293 5.87 -8.90 16.25
N LEU A 294 6.51 -10.00 15.81
CA LEU A 294 7.68 -9.92 14.95
C LEU A 294 7.34 -9.34 13.56
N MET A 295 6.17 -9.66 13.02
CA MET A 295 5.74 -9.19 11.70
C MET A 295 5.47 -7.68 11.71
N LEU A 296 4.73 -7.21 12.71
CA LEU A 296 4.37 -5.80 12.92
C LEU A 296 5.60 -4.95 13.19
N LYS A 297 6.48 -5.39 14.11
CA LYS A 297 7.72 -4.69 14.41
C LYS A 297 8.61 -4.49 13.18
N LYS A 298 8.70 -5.49 12.30
CA LYS A 298 9.44 -5.40 11.04
C LYS A 298 8.82 -4.38 10.09
N LEU A 299 7.50 -4.41 9.90
CA LEU A 299 6.80 -3.47 9.02
C LEU A 299 6.91 -2.02 9.51
N ILE A 300 6.72 -1.77 10.80
CA ILE A 300 6.84 -0.42 11.39
C ILE A 300 8.27 0.10 11.26
N ALA A 301 9.28 -0.74 11.53
CA ALA A 301 10.68 -0.35 11.38
C ALA A 301 11.03 -0.02 9.92
N GLU A 302 10.53 -0.81 8.97
CA GLU A 302 10.67 -0.56 7.53
C GLU A 302 10.01 0.75 7.12
N GLY A 303 8.76 0.98 7.55
CA GLY A 303 8.04 2.23 7.31
C GLY A 303 8.77 3.45 7.87
N LYS A 304 9.33 3.37 9.08
CA LYS A 304 10.13 4.46 9.67
C LYS A 304 11.41 4.73 8.87
N ARG A 305 12.05 3.69 8.30
CA ARG A 305 13.24 3.84 7.45
C ARG A 305 12.89 4.50 6.11
N ILE A 306 11.84 4.04 5.44
CA ILE A 306 11.35 4.62 4.18
C ILE A 306 10.98 6.10 4.38
N GLY A 307 10.27 6.42 5.47
CA GLY A 307 9.90 7.80 5.77
C GLY A 307 11.11 8.71 6.02
N LYS A 308 12.19 8.19 6.60
CA LYS A 308 13.46 8.93 6.72
C LYS A 308 14.08 9.23 5.36
N PHE A 309 14.07 8.28 4.43
CA PHE A 309 14.56 8.50 3.07
C PHE A 309 13.76 9.62 2.36
N TYR A 310 12.43 9.56 2.38
CA TYR A 310 11.64 10.59 1.72
C TYR A 310 11.77 11.97 2.36
N LYS A 311 12.08 12.04 3.66
CA LYS A 311 12.46 13.30 4.33
C LYS A 311 13.82 13.82 3.88
N SER A 312 14.79 12.95 3.55
CA SER A 312 16.11 13.38 3.11
C SER A 312 16.14 13.90 1.67
N VAL A 313 15.25 13.42 0.79
CA VAL A 313 15.20 13.86 -0.62
C VAL A 313 14.29 15.08 -0.86
N LYS A 314 13.50 15.48 0.14
CA LYS A 314 12.68 16.71 0.12
C LYS A 314 13.48 17.99 0.42
N ASN A 315 14.65 17.86 1.06
CA ASN A 315 15.58 18.94 1.34
C ASN A 315 16.68 19.02 0.28
#